data_AF-A0A1M3PKE7-F1
#
_entry.id   AF-A0A1M3PKE7-F1
#
_cell.length_a   1.000
_cell.length_b   1.000
_cell.length_c   1.000
_cell.angle_alpha   90.00
_cell.angle_beta   90.00
_cell.angle_gamma   90.00
#
_symmetry.space_group_name_H-M   'P 1'
#
loop_
_entity.id
_entity.type
_entity.pdbx_description
1 polymer ?
#
loop_
_entity_poly.entity_id
_entity_poly.type
_entity_poly.pdbx_seq_one_letter_code
_entity_poly.pdbx_strand_id
1 'polypeptide(L)'
;MTEESPKDELDKRIADAKAAHQRGISDAEGRAEGRGWAIGIEFVGAVLVSAFIGWMIDRFAGTAPWGLIIMLILGFAAGVRSALKASGQFDADPDNDEKD
;
A
#
# COMPACT_ATOMS: atom_id res chain seq x y z
N MET A 1 10.98 46.69 26.06
CA MET A 1 11.89 45.72 25.43
C MET A 1 11.62 44.42 26.14
N THR A 2 10.72 43.60 25.58
CA THR A 2 10.25 42.37 26.22
C THR A 2 11.41 41.38 26.20
N GLU A 3 11.89 41.00 27.38
CA GLU A 3 12.80 39.87 27.52
C GLU A 3 11.99 38.61 27.19
N GLU A 4 12.09 38.11 25.96
CA GLU A 4 11.57 36.78 25.65
C GLU A 4 12.33 35.80 26.55
N SER A 5 11.60 35.15 27.45
CA SER A 5 12.20 34.30 28.45
C SER A 5 12.79 33.08 27.75
N PRO A 6 13.97 32.57 28.14
CA PRO A 6 14.56 31.35 27.57
C PRO A 6 13.61 30.13 27.55
N LYS A 7 12.56 30.17 28.39
CA LYS A 7 11.47 29.19 28.42
C LYS A 7 10.52 29.33 27.23
N ASP A 8 10.22 30.54 26.79
CA ASP A 8 9.32 30.81 25.67
C ASP A 8 9.92 30.31 24.35
N GLU A 9 11.24 30.46 24.19
CA GLU A 9 11.98 29.91 23.04
C GLU A 9 12.00 28.38 23.07
N LEU A 10 12.16 27.78 24.25
CA LEU A 10 12.12 26.33 24.42
C LEU A 10 10.72 25.76 24.12
N ASP A 11 9.67 26.39 24.64
CA ASP A 11 8.28 26.01 24.42
C ASP A 11 7.92 26.12 22.93
N LYS A 12 8.41 27.17 22.25
CA LYS A 12 8.24 27.35 20.81
C LYS A 12 8.93 26.24 20.00
N ARG A 13 10.18 25.88 20.35
CA ARG A 13 10.90 24.78 19.70
C ARG A 13 10.24 23.42 19.93
N ILE A 14 9.70 23.17 21.12
CA ILE A 14 8.95 21.95 21.44
C ILE A 14 7.64 21.91 20.63
N ALA A 15 6.93 23.04 20.52
CA ALA A 15 5.71 23.14 19.72
C ALA A 15 5.99 22.89 18.23
N ASP A 16 7.06 23.49 17.68
CA ASP A 16 7.47 23.28 16.28
C ASP A 16 7.89 21.83 16.02
N ALA A 17 8.67 21.22 16.92
CA ALA A 17 9.07 19.81 16.81
C ALA A 17 7.85 18.87 16.87
N LYS A 18 6.89 19.14 17.77
CA LYS A 18 5.65 18.37 17.88
C LYS A 18 4.76 18.52 16.65
N ALA A 19 4.66 19.73 16.08
CA ALA A 19 3.90 19.99 14.86
C ALA A 19 4.54 19.34 13.63
N ALA A 20 5.87 19.35 13.53
CA ALA A 20 6.60 18.63 12.48
C ALA A 20 6.40 17.11 12.58
N HIS A 21 6.44 16.56 13.80
CA HIS A 21 6.20 15.14 14.04
C HIS A 21 4.76 14.71 13.71
N GLN A 22 3.76 15.50 14.12
CA GLN A 22 2.35 15.23 13.77
C GLN A 22 2.07 15.30 12.27
N ARG A 23 2.69 16.25 11.56
CA ARG A 23 2.62 16.30 10.09
C ARG A 23 3.25 15.07 9.45
N GLY A 24 4.41 14.62 9.95
CA GLY A 24 5.07 13.40 9.49
C GLY A 24 4.19 12.15 9.66
N ILE A 25 3.50 12.01 10.80
CA ILE A 25 2.55 10.91 11.04
C ILE A 25 1.36 10.97 10.08
N SER A 26 0.72 12.13 9.94
CA SER A 26 -0.45 12.29 9.07
C SER A 26 -0.12 12.06 7.59
N ASP A 27 1.04 12.51 7.14
CA ASP A 27 1.51 12.27 5.78
C ASP A 27 1.87 10.79 5.55
N ALA A 28 2.41 10.11 6.56
CA ALA A 28 2.70 8.68 6.51
C ALA A 28 1.42 7.83 6.49
N GLU A 29 0.41 8.19 7.29
CA GLU A 29 -0.92 7.58 7.28
C GLU A 29 -1.60 7.77 5.92
N GLY A 30 -1.64 8.99 5.38
CA GLY A 30 -2.24 9.25 4.07
C GLY A 30 -1.55 8.49 2.93
N ARG A 31 -0.22 8.32 2.99
CA ARG A 31 0.53 7.49 2.04
C ARG A 31 0.32 5.98 2.24
N ALA A 32 0.10 5.52 3.47
CA ALA A 32 -0.22 4.12 3.76
C ALA A 32 -1.62 3.77 3.23
N GLU A 33 -2.61 4.63 3.45
CA GLU A 33 -3.98 4.48 2.96
C GLU A 33 -4.05 4.44 1.42
N GLY A 34 -3.35 5.37 0.76
CA GLY A 34 -3.30 5.42 -0.71
C GLY A 34 -2.63 4.19 -1.34
N ARG A 35 -1.60 3.64 -0.69
CA ARG A 35 -0.92 2.41 -1.15
C ARG A 35 -1.80 1.17 -0.98
N GLY A 36 -2.51 1.04 0.14
CA GLY A 36 -3.44 -0.06 0.38
C GLY A 36 -4.55 -0.14 -0.67
N TRP A 37 -5.10 1.02 -1.05
CA TRP A 37 -6.13 1.10 -2.09
C TRP A 37 -5.61 0.70 -3.48
N ALA A 38 -4.41 1.12 -3.84
CA ALA A 38 -3.78 0.75 -5.12
C ALA A 38 -3.56 -0.77 -5.24
N ILE A 39 -3.12 -1.43 -4.17
CA ILE A 39 -2.95 -2.89 -4.11
C ILE A 39 -4.30 -3.60 -4.31
N GLY A 40 -5.36 -3.10 -3.68
CA GLY A 40 -6.71 -3.63 -3.84
C GLY A 40 -7.22 -3.52 -5.28
N ILE A 41 -6.97 -2.40 -5.96
CA ILE A 41 -7.35 -2.20 -7.37
C ILE A 41 -6.57 -3.13 -8.29
N GLU A 42 -5.26 -3.28 -8.09
CA GLU A 42 -4.46 -4.21 -8.90
C GLU A 42 -4.96 -5.65 -8.76
N PHE A 43 -5.30 -6.07 -7.53
CA PHE A 43 -5.85 -7.39 -7.28
C PHE A 43 -7.19 -7.60 -8.00
N VAL A 44 -8.14 -6.68 -7.83
CA VAL A 44 -9.46 -6.76 -8.45
C VAL A 44 -9.32 -6.69 -9.98
N GLY A 45 -8.48 -5.81 -10.50
CA GLY A 45 -8.19 -5.71 -11.93
C GLY A 45 -7.65 -7.01 -12.51
N ALA A 46 -6.68 -7.64 -11.85
CA ALA A 46 -6.12 -8.93 -12.30
C ALA A 46 -7.17 -10.05 -12.33
N VAL A 47 -8.02 -10.13 -11.31
CA VAL A 47 -9.11 -11.13 -11.23
C VAL A 47 -10.17 -10.89 -12.32
N LEU A 48 -10.56 -9.63 -12.55
CA LEU A 48 -11.55 -9.29 -13.58
C LEU A 48 -11.03 -9.60 -14.98
N VAL A 49 -9.77 -9.25 -15.27
CA VAL A 49 -9.15 -9.55 -16.58
C VAL A 49 -9.05 -11.05 -16.79
N SER A 50 -8.62 -11.82 -15.78
CA SER A 50 -8.51 -13.27 -15.93
C SER A 50 -9.87 -13.95 -16.07
N ALA A 51 -10.87 -13.53 -15.31
CA ALA A 51 -12.24 -14.04 -15.41
C ALA A 51 -12.86 -13.73 -16.78
N PHE A 52 -12.64 -12.52 -17.32
CA PHE A 52 -13.11 -12.15 -18.65
C PHE A 52 -12.49 -13.02 -19.75
N ILE A 53 -11.17 -13.26 -19.68
CA ILE A 53 -10.47 -14.14 -20.61
C ILE A 53 -10.97 -15.59 -20.49
N GLY A 54 -11.09 -16.10 -19.26
CA GLY A 54 -11.60 -17.45 -19.00
C GLY A 54 -13.02 -17.67 -19.54
N TRP A 55 -13.88 -16.67 -19.36
CA TRP A 55 -15.24 -16.69 -19.91
C TRP A 55 -15.27 -16.70 -21.44
N MET A 56 -14.41 -15.91 -22.10
CA MET A 56 -14.29 -15.96 -23.56
C MET A 56 -13.84 -17.35 -24.02
N ILE A 57 -12.82 -17.93 -23.38
CA ILE A 57 -12.31 -19.26 -23.73
C ILE A 57 -13.43 -20.31 -23.63
N ASP A 58 -14.18 -20.33 -22.53
CA ASP A 58 -15.30 -21.25 -22.34
C ASP A 58 -16.38 -21.07 -23.41
N ARG A 59 -16.65 -19.83 -23.82
CA ARG A 59 -17.65 -19.52 -24.85
C ARG A 59 -17.27 -20.02 -26.25
N PHE A 60 -15.98 -19.98 -26.60
CA PHE A 60 -15.47 -20.44 -27.89
C PHE A 60 -15.22 -21.95 -27.93
N ALA A 61 -14.72 -22.52 -26.84
CA ALA A 61 -14.40 -23.94 -26.75
C ALA A 61 -15.63 -24.84 -26.54
N GLY A 62 -16.78 -24.26 -26.14
CA GLY A 62 -17.97 -25.03 -25.79
C GLY A 62 -17.77 -25.94 -24.57
N THR A 63 -16.65 -25.78 -23.87
CA THR A 63 -16.35 -26.47 -22.63
C THR A 63 -17.16 -25.84 -21.51
N ALA A 64 -17.84 -26.66 -20.69
CA ALA A 64 -18.28 -26.26 -19.36
C ALA A 64 -17.09 -25.65 -18.58
N PRO A 65 -17.28 -24.87 -17.49
CA PRO A 65 -16.52 -23.64 -17.16
C PRO A 65 -15.07 -23.84 -16.68
N TRP A 66 -14.32 -24.70 -17.37
CA TRP A 66 -12.98 -25.14 -17.06
C TRP A 66 -11.95 -24.05 -17.36
N GLY A 67 -12.13 -23.31 -18.47
CA GLY A 67 -11.30 -22.16 -18.81
C GLY A 67 -11.43 -21.05 -17.78
N LEU A 68 -12.66 -20.78 -17.32
CA LEU A 68 -12.91 -19.84 -16.22
C LEU A 68 -12.28 -20.33 -14.92
N ILE A 69 -12.44 -21.60 -14.53
CA ILE A 69 -11.82 -22.14 -13.29
C ILE A 69 -10.28 -22.00 -13.32
N ILE A 70 -9.63 -22.39 -14.41
CA ILE A 70 -8.16 -22.32 -14.53
C ILE A 70 -7.69 -20.87 -14.49
N MET A 71 -8.33 -19.98 -15.26
CA MET A 71 -7.96 -18.56 -15.30
C MET A 71 -8.25 -17.84 -13.99
N LEU A 72 -9.26 -18.27 -13.23
CA LEU A 72 -9.59 -17.68 -11.93
C LEU A 72 -8.55 -18.09 -10.87
N ILE A 73 -8.09 -19.35 -10.88
CA ILE A 73 -6.98 -19.80 -10.02
C ILE A 73 -5.68 -19.07 -10.37
N LEU A 74 -5.36 -18.93 -11.67
CA LEU A 74 -4.16 -18.22 -12.11
C LEU A 74 -4.23 -16.72 -11.79
N GLY A 75 -5.36 -16.07 -12.04
CA GLY A 75 -5.58 -14.66 -11.71
C GLY A 75 -5.53 -14.41 -10.21
N PHE A 76 -6.09 -15.31 -9.40
CA PHE A 76 -6.01 -15.24 -7.95
C PHE A 76 -4.58 -15.38 -7.46
N ALA A 77 -3.81 -16.36 -7.96
CA ALA A 77 -2.40 -16.51 -7.61
C ALA A 77 -1.55 -15.29 -8.01
N ALA A 78 -1.80 -14.72 -9.20
CA ALA A 78 -1.14 -13.50 -9.65
C ALA A 78 -1.50 -12.28 -8.78
N GLY A 79 -2.77 -12.15 -8.40
CA GLY A 79 -3.24 -11.10 -7.50
C GLY A 79 -2.62 -11.20 -6.11
N VAL A 80 -2.60 -12.40 -5.51
CA VAL A 80 -1.96 -12.67 -4.22
C VAL A 80 -0.46 -12.35 -4.30
N ARG A 81 0.22 -12.70 -5.39
CA ARG A 81 1.64 -12.34 -5.59
C ARG A 81 1.85 -10.83 -5.64
N SER A 82 0.95 -10.06 -6.27
CA SER A 82 1.06 -8.58 -6.28
C SER A 82 0.90 -8.01 -4.87
N ALA A 83 -0.10 -8.50 -4.12
CA ALA A 83 -0.33 -8.10 -2.73
C ALA A 83 0.87 -8.42 -1.82
N LEU A 84 1.45 -9.61 -1.95
CA LEU A 84 2.62 -10.03 -1.18
C LEU A 84 3.90 -9.26 -1.56
N LYS A 85 4.07 -8.92 -2.83
CA LYS A 85 5.19 -8.06 -3.27
C LYS A 85 5.04 -6.66 -2.67
N ALA A 86 3.82 -6.14 -2.65
CA ALA A 86 3.56 -4.84 -2.08
C ALA A 86 3.80 -4.84 -0.56
N SER A 87 3.40 -5.88 0.17
CA SER A 87 3.67 -6.03 1.61
C SER A 87 5.17 -6.16 1.92
N GLY A 88 5.93 -6.92 1.12
CA GLY A 88 7.39 -7.04 1.28
C GLY A 88 8.17 -5.74 1.07
N GLN A 89 7.59 -4.76 0.36
CA GLN A 89 8.17 -3.42 0.22
C GLN A 89 7.98 -2.57 1.49
N PHE A 90 7.07 -2.95 2.41
CA PHE A 90 6.90 -2.30 3.71
C PHE A 90 7.83 -2.86 4.80
N ASP A 91 8.27 -4.12 4.67
CA ASP A 91 9.27 -4.73 5.59
C ASP A 91 10.72 -4.34 5.23
N ALA A 92 10.95 -3.77 4.05
CA ALA A 92 12.25 -3.25 3.64
C ALA A 92 12.42 -1.78 4.09
N ASP A 93 12.36 -1.55 5.39
CA ASP A 93 12.98 -0.39 6.04
C ASP A 93 14.13 -0.89 6.95
N PRO A 94 15.32 -1.16 6.38
CA PRO A 94 16.52 -1.40 7.17
C PRO A 94 17.23 -0.06 7.37
N ASP A 95 16.80 0.74 8.32
CA ASP A 95 17.63 1.84 8.83
C ASP A 95 17.34 2.09 10.31
N ASN A 96 17.88 1.19 11.13
CA ASN A 96 18.27 1.47 12.51
C ASN A 96 19.68 0.89 12.74
N ASP A 97 20.59 1.14 11.80
CA ASP A 97 22.04 0.95 11.97
C ASP A 97 22.68 2.32 12.25
N GLU A 98 22.33 2.93 13.40
CA GLU A 98 23.16 3.98 14.00
C GLU A 98 23.50 3.55 15.44
N LYS A 99 24.33 2.50 15.52
CA LYS A 99 25.25 2.30 16.64
C LYS A 99 26.65 2.58 16.10
N ASP A 100 27.19 3.75 16.41
CA ASP A 100 28.51 3.98 17.00
C ASP A 100 28.84 5.48 17.09
#